data_AF-A0A644V270-F1
#
_entry.id   AF-A0A644V270-F1
#
_cell.length_a   1.000
_cell.length_b   1.000
_cell.length_c   1.000
_cell.angle_alpha   90.00
_cell.angle_beta   90.00
_cell.angle_gamma   90.00
#
_symmetry.space_group_name_H-M   'P 1'
#
loop_
_entity.id
_entity.type
_entity.pdbx_description
1 polymer ?
#
loop_
_entity_poly.entity_id
_entity_poly.type
_entity_poly.pdbx_seq_one_letter_code
_entity_poly.pdbx_strand_id
1 'polypeptide(L)'
;MKIIVKIDADTSEGRQLIDYLKTFPEVVTFEDMMLHEPQPNYMTKPKTTFTPSENYVTAEEFRTEAKKRAKTFLKKHGLHS
;
A
#
# COMPACT_ATOMS: atom_id res chain seq x y z
N MET A 1 18.95 -21.51 -25.82
CA MET A 1 19.92 -21.28 -24.72
C MET A 1 19.70 -19.85 -24.23
N LYS A 2 19.50 -19.63 -22.93
CA LYS A 2 19.25 -18.30 -22.34
C LYS A 2 20.49 -17.87 -21.56
N ILE A 3 21.02 -16.68 -21.86
CA ILE A 3 22.17 -16.10 -21.15
C ILE A 3 21.65 -14.89 -20.35
N ILE A 4 21.99 -14.83 -19.07
CA ILE A 4 21.62 -13.73 -18.18
C ILE A 4 22.90 -13.02 -17.78
N VAL A 5 22.96 -11.72 -18.06
CA VAL A 5 24.13 -10.87 -17.77
C VAL A 5 23.66 -9.73 -16.87
N LYS A 6 24.43 -9.45 -15.82
CA LYS A 6 24.22 -8.29 -14.95
C LYS A 6 25.14 -7.17 -15.41
N ILE A 7 24.57 -6.02 -15.70
CA ILE A 7 25.30 -4.83 -16.15
C ILE A 7 25.07 -3.74 -15.11
N ASP A 8 26.14 -3.10 -14.66
CA ASP A 8 26.06 -1.97 -13.73
C ASP A 8 25.69 -0.68 -14.48
N ALA A 9 24.45 -0.21 -14.30
CA ALA A 9 23.91 0.97 -14.96
C ALA A 9 24.44 2.30 -14.39
N ASP A 10 25.16 2.28 -13.27
CA ASP A 10 25.72 3.48 -12.65
C ASP A 10 27.06 3.89 -13.26
N THR A 11 27.69 2.99 -14.02
CA THR A 11 28.92 3.27 -14.76
C THR A 11 28.65 3.82 -16.16
N SER A 12 29.55 4.66 -16.68
CA SER A 12 29.46 5.18 -18.06
C SER A 12 29.49 4.05 -19.10
N GLU A 13 30.34 3.05 -18.89
CA GLU A 13 30.48 1.87 -19.74
C GLU A 13 29.20 1.02 -19.74
N GLY A 14 28.62 0.78 -18.57
CA GLY A 14 27.37 0.02 -18.47
C GLY A 14 26.19 0.73 -19.13
N ARG A 15 26.09 2.05 -19.04
CA ARG A 15 25.07 2.83 -19.75
C ARG A 15 25.20 2.70 -21.27
N GLN A 16 26.41 2.83 -21.80
CA GLN A 16 26.66 2.68 -23.23
C GLN A 16 26.30 1.27 -23.72
N LEU A 17 26.64 0.25 -22.92
CA LEU A 17 26.31 -1.14 -23.23
C LEU A 17 24.78 -1.37 -23.22
N ILE A 18 24.07 -0.82 -22.23
CA ILE A 18 22.60 -0.88 -22.16
C ILE A 18 21.98 -0.22 -23.38
N ASP A 19 22.44 0.97 -23.76
CA ASP A 19 21.90 1.71 -24.91
C ASP A 19 22.17 0.98 -26.23
N TYR A 20 23.33 0.35 -26.38
CA TYR A 20 23.62 -0.53 -27.51
C TYR A 20 22.67 -1.74 -27.54
N LEU A 21 22.45 -2.41 -26.41
CA LEU A 21 21.59 -3.58 -26.33
C LEU A 21 20.10 -3.27 -26.59
N LYS A 22 19.64 -2.06 -26.27
CA LYS A 22 18.28 -1.59 -26.61
C LYS A 22 18.01 -1.54 -28.12
N THR A 23 19.04 -1.51 -28.96
CA THR A 23 18.88 -1.54 -30.43
C THR A 23 18.45 -2.91 -30.97
N PHE A 24 18.45 -3.95 -30.12
CA PHE A 24 18.11 -5.32 -30.49
C PHE A 24 16.90 -5.88 -29.70
N PRO A 25 15.70 -5.29 -29.84
CA PRO A 25 14.52 -5.66 -29.04
C PRO A 25 13.99 -7.07 -29.32
N GLU A 26 14.31 -7.66 -30.46
CA GLU A 26 13.86 -9.00 -30.83
C GLU A 26 14.65 -10.11 -30.12
N VAL A 27 15.85 -9.79 -29.61
CA VAL A 27 16.78 -10.77 -29.02
C VAL A 27 17.18 -10.44 -27.59
N VAL A 28 17.02 -9.19 -27.15
CA VAL A 28 17.32 -8.74 -25.78
C VAL A 28 16.04 -8.33 -25.08
N THR A 29 15.79 -8.96 -23.94
CA THR A 29 14.76 -8.53 -22.98
C THR A 29 15.45 -7.97 -21.75
N PHE A 30 15.12 -6.74 -21.38
CA PHE A 30 15.53 -6.19 -20.09
C PHE A 30 14.53 -6.68 -19.05
N GLU A 31 15.03 -7.25 -17.95
CA GLU A 31 14.20 -7.43 -16.78
C GLU A 31 13.81 -6.02 -16.33
N ASP A 32 12.53 -5.71 -16.49
CA ASP A 32 11.95 -4.49 -15.97
C ASP A 32 12.25 -4.54 -14.48
N MET A 33 13.18 -3.71 -14.02
CA MET A 33 13.13 -3.25 -12.65
C MET A 33 11.83 -2.46 -12.59
N MET A 34 10.72 -3.18 -12.47
CA MET A 34 9.70 -2.88 -11.50
C MET A 34 10.51 -2.62 -10.23
N LEU A 35 10.95 -1.36 -10.09
CA LEU A 35 10.99 -0.69 -8.82
C LEU A 35 9.74 -1.22 -8.17
N HIS A 36 9.92 -2.16 -7.25
CA HIS A 36 8.97 -2.31 -6.20
C HIS A 36 8.75 -0.86 -5.78
N GLU A 37 7.61 -0.27 -6.16
CA GLU A 37 7.02 0.76 -5.33
C GLU A 37 7.28 0.23 -3.93
N PRO A 38 7.95 1.00 -3.05
CA PRO A 38 8.26 0.50 -1.73
C PRO A 38 6.93 0.03 -1.18
N GLN A 39 6.69 -1.28 -1.24
CA GLN A 39 5.53 -1.87 -0.61
C GLN A 39 5.76 -1.40 0.81
N PRO A 40 4.80 -0.69 1.42
CA PRO A 40 4.95 -0.41 2.83
C PRO A 40 5.26 -1.76 3.44
N ASN A 41 6.48 -1.90 3.96
CA ASN A 41 6.83 -2.99 4.84
C ASN A 41 5.79 -2.82 5.94
N TYR A 42 4.67 -3.53 5.82
CA TYR A 42 3.75 -3.72 6.92
C TYR A 42 4.59 -4.56 7.85
N MET A 43 5.43 -3.88 8.65
CA MET A 43 6.11 -4.50 9.75
C MET A 43 4.99 -5.23 10.47
N THR A 44 5.08 -6.54 10.50
CA THR A 44 4.40 -7.38 11.49
C THR A 44 4.98 -6.94 12.83
N LYS A 45 4.57 -5.76 13.28
CA LYS A 45 4.81 -5.31 14.64
C LYS A 45 4.29 -6.45 15.52
N PRO A 46 5.06 -6.90 16.51
CA PRO A 46 4.52 -7.86 17.48
C PRO A 46 3.21 -7.29 17.99
N LYS A 47 2.16 -8.13 18.08
CA LYS A 47 0.84 -7.74 18.58
C LYS A 47 1.02 -6.86 19.81
N THR A 48 0.86 -5.55 19.66
CA THR A 48 0.78 -4.65 20.80
C THR A 48 -0.44 -5.11 21.56
N THR A 49 -0.24 -5.54 22.81
CA THR A 49 -1.33 -5.84 23.74
C THR A 49 -2.24 -4.62 23.75
N PHE A 50 -3.43 -4.76 23.16
CA PHE A 50 -4.40 -3.68 23.13
C PHE A 50 -4.93 -3.49 24.55
N THR A 51 -4.44 -2.45 25.23
CA THR A 51 -5.00 -1.97 26.48
C THR A 51 -5.96 -0.82 26.14
N PRO A 52 -7.28 -1.06 26.12
CA PRO A 52 -8.24 0.02 25.92
C PRO A 52 -8.06 1.09 27.00
N SER A 53 -8.16 2.36 26.64
CA SER A 53 -8.30 3.43 27.63
C SER A 53 -9.63 3.27 28.37
N GLU A 54 -9.75 3.83 29.58
CA GLU A 54 -11.00 3.79 30.36
C GLU A 54 -12.22 4.34 29.60
N ASN A 55 -11.98 5.20 28.60
CA ASN A 55 -13.00 5.80 27.74
C ASN A 55 -13.15 5.10 26.38
N TYR A 56 -12.48 3.97 26.16
CA TYR A 56 -12.64 3.21 24.94
C TYR A 56 -14.01 2.54 24.92
N VAL A 57 -14.77 2.82 23.86
CA VAL A 57 -16.08 2.25 23.63
C VAL A 57 -15.95 1.26 22.48
N THR A 58 -16.54 0.08 22.61
CA THR A 58 -16.53 -0.92 21.55
C THR A 58 -17.34 -0.43 20.33
N ALA A 59 -17.04 -0.99 19.16
CA ALA A 59 -17.77 -0.62 17.93
C ALA A 59 -19.30 -0.83 18.08
N GLU A 60 -19.74 -1.86 18.81
CA GLU A 60 -21.16 -2.14 19.01
C GLU A 60 -21.83 -1.15 19.98
N GLU A 61 -21.17 -0.81 21.08
CA GLU A 61 -21.63 0.25 21.98
C GLU A 61 -21.69 1.61 21.28
N PHE A 62 -20.70 1.92 20.44
CA PHE A 62 -20.71 3.15 19.64
C PHE A 62 -21.89 3.17 18.65
N ARG A 63 -22.13 2.06 17.94
CA ARG A 63 -23.24 1.94 16.98
C ARG A 63 -24.60 2.12 17.65
N THR A 64 -24.79 1.52 18.82
CA THR A 64 -26.07 1.62 19.56
C THR A 64 -26.31 3.04 20.05
N GLU A 65 -25.30 3.69 20.63
CA GLU A 65 -25.39 5.08 21.11
C GLU A 65 -25.57 6.07 19.95
N ALA A 66 -24.81 5.91 18.86
CA ALA A 66 -24.95 6.74 17.66
C ALA A 66 -26.35 6.62 17.05
N LYS A 67 -26.90 5.41 16.95
CA LYS A 67 -28.26 5.17 16.44
C LYS A 67 -29.31 5.84 17.33
N LYS A 68 -29.14 5.79 18.65
CA LYS A 68 -30.03 6.46 19.61
C LYS A 68 -29.98 7.98 19.43
N ARG A 69 -28.79 8.56 19.36
CA ARG A 69 -28.60 10.01 19.15
C ARG A 69 -29.17 10.47 17.82
N ALA A 70 -28.93 9.72 16.74
CA ALA A 70 -29.47 10.02 15.43
C ALA A 70 -31.01 10.02 15.44
N LYS A 71 -31.65 9.01 16.06
CA LYS A 71 -33.11 8.98 16.20
C LYS A 71 -33.66 10.18 16.98
N THR A 72 -33.01 10.55 18.08
CA THR A 72 -33.41 11.72 18.89
C THR A 72 -33.24 13.02 18.11
N PHE A 73 -32.13 13.15 17.36
CA PHE A 73 -31.88 14.30 16.51
C PHE A 73 -32.94 14.43 15.42
N LEU A 74 -33.21 13.36 14.67
CA LEU A 74 -34.26 13.33 13.66
C LEU A 74 -35.62 13.70 14.26
N LYS A 75 -35.92 13.21 15.48
CA LYS A 75 -37.13 13.58 16.23
C LYS A 75 -37.22 15.04 16.62
N LYS A 76 -36.13 15.61 17.09
CA LYS A 76 -36.06 17.02 17.44
C LYS A 76 -36.29 17.91 16.21
N HIS A 77 -35.84 17.47 15.05
CA HIS A 77 -35.89 18.25 13.80
C HIS A 77 -37.08 17.89 12.90
N GLY A 78 -37.98 17.00 13.34
CA GLY A 78 -39.14 16.59 12.55
C GLY A 78 -38.79 15.83 11.25
N LEU A 79 -37.56 15.33 11.13
CA LEU A 79 -37.04 14.61 9.97
C LEU A 79 -37.41 13.11 10.07
N HIS A 80 -38.70 12.86 10.23
CA HIS A 80 -39.28 11.54 10.23
C HIS A 80 -39.70 11.19 8.82
N SER A 81 -39.35 10.00 8.33
CA SER A 81 -40.06 9.40 7.21
C SER A 81 -41.39 8.83 7.69
#